data_AF-A0A2H0QF16-F1
#
_entry.id   AF-A0A2H0QF16-F1
#
_cell.length_a   1.000
_cell.length_b   1.000
_cell.length_c   1.000
_cell.angle_alpha   90.00
_cell.angle_beta   90.00
_cell.angle_gamma   90.00
#
_symmetry.space_group_name_H-M   'P 1'
#
loop_
_entity.id
_entity.type
_entity.pdbx_description
1 polymer ?
#
loop_
_entity_poly.entity_id
_entity_poly.type
_entity_poly.pdbx_seq_one_letter_code
_entity_poly.pdbx_strand_id
1 'polypeptide(L)'
;MMLAEFLKRLFLKVQLVIWWINIMKNKSILISALLISTLSACNKIPGDAFTSRGQPESLLSVSSEALTLDLNQRNSLAQLVDIANRENPSSAVLSCTNQRVCERAGDVLEQYGVPYEIKPGGSMNTASLMFERVLARDCENRFITNHINPYNLNHTTFGCSIAVNQVQMVGDKRQFVDPMLLGPYDGFKATQNYDSYLARDTEDRVIQTQRESVVKSGGNN
;
A
#
# COMPACT_ATOMS: atom_id res chain seq x y z
N MET A 1 19.20 52.05 63.16
CA MET A 1 18.87 50.75 62.54
C MET A 1 17.86 50.84 61.39
N MET A 2 16.83 51.71 61.43
CA MET A 2 15.82 51.81 60.34
C MET A 2 16.36 52.23 58.96
N LEU A 3 17.41 53.06 58.88
CA LEU A 3 17.93 53.56 57.61
C LEU A 3 18.55 52.45 56.73
N ALA A 4 19.18 51.44 57.34
CA ALA A 4 19.84 50.35 56.64
C ALA A 4 18.83 49.35 56.01
N GLU A 5 17.72 49.09 56.70
CA GLU A 5 16.59 48.30 56.18
C GLU A 5 15.93 49.00 54.97
N PHE A 6 15.78 50.32 55.06
CA PHE A 6 15.18 51.11 53.97
C PHE A 6 16.05 51.10 52.71
N LEU A 7 17.38 51.25 52.87
CA LEU A 7 18.33 51.20 51.75
C LEU A 7 18.38 49.83 51.08
N LYS A 8 18.32 48.72 51.84
CA LYS A 8 18.25 47.37 51.25
C LYS A 8 17.00 47.18 50.39
N ARG A 9 15.84 47.64 50.86
CA ARG A 9 14.59 47.54 50.10
C ARG A 9 14.60 48.42 48.85
N LEU A 10 15.24 49.59 48.91
CA LEU A 10 15.40 50.45 47.74
C LEU A 10 16.32 49.80 46.69
N PHE A 11 17.44 49.22 47.13
CA PHE A 11 18.40 48.57 46.23
C PHE A 11 17.79 47.36 45.53
N LEU A 12 16.99 46.55 46.24
CA LEU A 12 16.29 45.41 45.66
C LEU A 12 15.28 45.83 44.58
N LYS A 13 14.54 46.92 44.82
CA LYS A 13 13.59 47.48 43.84
C LYS A 13 14.31 48.00 42.60
N VAL A 14 15.45 48.68 42.76
CA VAL A 14 16.25 49.18 41.63
C VAL A 14 16.81 48.02 40.79
N GLN A 15 17.34 46.98 41.43
CA GLN A 15 17.84 45.79 40.73
C GLN A 15 16.73 45.07 39.95
N LEU A 16 15.54 44.95 40.53
CA LEU A 16 14.37 44.38 39.84
C LEU A 16 13.95 45.17 38.61
N VAL A 17 13.96 46.51 38.70
CA VAL A 17 13.61 47.39 37.57
C VAL A 17 14.66 47.30 36.45
N ILE A 18 15.95 47.30 36.79
CA ILE A 18 17.04 47.16 35.80
C ILE A 18 16.96 45.78 35.11
N TRP A 19 16.70 44.72 35.86
CA TRP A 19 16.50 43.38 35.31
C TRP A 19 15.30 43.31 34.35
N TRP A 20 14.16 43.92 34.72
CA TRP A 20 12.98 44.01 33.87
C TRP A 20 13.21 44.80 32.58
N ILE A 21 13.95 45.91 32.66
CA ILE A 21 14.31 46.73 31.48
C ILE A 21 15.22 45.93 30.54
N ASN A 22 16.16 45.15 31.07
CA ASN A 22 17.03 44.30 30.24
C ASN A 22 16.27 43.14 29.59
N ILE A 23 15.31 42.53 30.29
CA ILE A 23 14.45 41.48 29.73
C ILE A 23 13.55 42.03 28.60
N MET A 24 13.05 43.26 28.76
CA MET A 24 12.20 43.94 27.77
C MET A 24 12.95 44.42 26.53
N LYS A 25 14.26 44.66 26.63
CA LYS A 25 15.11 44.96 25.45
C LYS A 25 15.45 43.72 24.64
N ASN A 26 15.44 42.54 25.26
CA ASN A 26 15.83 41.29 24.61
C ASN A 26 14.63 40.42 24.20
N LYS A 27 13.58 41.05 23.61
CA LYS A 27 12.38 40.36 23.10
C LYS A 27 12.71 39.24 22.10
N SER A 28 13.86 39.32 21.43
CA SER A 28 14.36 38.28 20.52
C SER A 28 14.67 36.95 21.23
N ILE A 29 15.13 36.98 22.50
CA ILE A 29 15.48 35.78 23.26
C ILE A 29 14.23 35.04 23.79
N LEU A 30 13.20 35.78 24.21
CA LEU A 30 11.94 35.18 24.67
C LEU A 30 11.17 34.52 23.52
N ILE A 31 11.19 35.12 22.33
CA ILE A 31 10.54 34.56 21.13
C ILE A 31 11.26 33.28 20.68
N SER A 32 12.60 33.24 20.75
CA SER A 32 13.36 32.05 20.36
C SER A 32 13.21 30.88 21.35
N ALA A 33 13.10 31.13 22.66
CA ALA A 33 12.82 30.08 23.64
C ALA A 33 11.40 29.49 23.53
N LEU A 34 10.40 30.30 23.17
CA LEU A 34 9.03 29.85 22.93
C LEU A 34 8.92 29.02 21.62
N LEU A 35 9.67 29.39 20.58
CA LEU A 35 9.75 28.63 19.33
C LEU A 35 10.44 27.27 19.51
N ILE A 36 11.51 27.19 20.31
CA ILE A 36 12.21 25.91 20.54
C ILE A 36 11.39 24.93 21.38
N SER A 37 10.61 25.42 22.36
CA SER A 37 9.75 24.58 23.21
C SER A 37 8.47 24.08 22.51
N THR A 38 8.03 24.75 21.45
CA THR A 38 6.90 24.31 20.61
C THR A 38 7.32 23.33 19.51
N LEU A 39 8.61 23.23 19.19
CA LEU A 39 9.16 22.28 18.21
C LEU A 39 9.48 20.90 18.80
N SER A 40 9.62 20.75 20.13
CA SER A 40 9.92 19.45 20.77
C SER A 40 8.67 18.62 21.12
N ALA A 41 7.47 19.16 20.96
CA ALA A 41 6.21 18.47 21.24
C ALA A 41 5.58 17.78 20.01
N CYS A 42 6.14 17.96 18.81
CA CYS A 42 5.65 17.32 17.59
C CYS A 42 6.59 16.19 17.16
N ASN A 43 6.02 15.01 16.91
CA ASN A 43 6.63 13.80 16.34
C ASN A 43 6.98 12.67 17.31
N LYS A 44 6.25 12.51 18.42
CA LYS A 44 6.10 11.16 18.97
C LYS A 44 5.02 10.44 18.15
N ILE A 45 5.48 9.66 17.17
CA ILE A 45 4.61 8.80 16.37
C ILE A 45 3.87 7.87 17.35
N PRO A 46 2.52 7.86 17.36
CA PRO A 46 1.78 6.93 18.21
C PRO A 46 2.17 5.50 17.83
N GLY A 47 2.44 4.65 18.82
CA GLY A 47 2.89 3.26 18.59
C GLY A 47 1.91 2.44 17.74
N ASP A 48 0.64 2.86 17.73
CA ASP A 48 -0.44 2.26 16.96
C ASP A 48 -0.35 2.58 15.45
N ALA A 49 0.59 3.43 15.03
CA ALA A 49 0.83 3.70 13.61
C ALA A 49 1.53 2.56 12.87
N PHE A 50 2.10 1.60 13.60
CA PHE A 50 2.80 0.45 13.02
C PHE A 50 1.93 -0.81 12.92
N THR A 51 0.67 -0.77 13.36
CA THR A 51 -0.21 -1.95 13.45
C THR A 51 -1.15 -2.11 12.25
N SER A 52 -1.30 -1.08 11.39
CA SER A 52 -2.17 -1.15 10.21
C SER A 52 -1.39 -1.55 8.96
N ARG A 53 -1.10 -2.84 8.82
CA ARG A 53 -0.27 -3.41 7.73
C ARG A 53 -0.90 -3.38 6.33
N GLY A 54 -2.15 -2.94 6.23
CA GLY A 54 -2.92 -2.98 4.99
C GLY A 54 -3.44 -4.39 4.70
N GLN A 55 -4.29 -4.49 3.68
CA GLN A 55 -4.75 -5.80 3.19
C GLN A 55 -3.74 -6.31 2.15
N PRO A 56 -3.42 -7.62 2.09
CA PRO A 56 -2.40 -8.14 1.18
C PRO A 56 -2.71 -7.86 -0.30
N GLU A 57 -3.99 -7.73 -0.66
CA GLU A 57 -4.42 -7.36 -2.01
C GLU A 57 -4.00 -5.92 -2.39
N SER A 58 -3.82 -5.05 -1.39
CA SER A 58 -3.33 -3.68 -1.62
C SER A 58 -1.83 -3.61 -1.97
N LEU A 59 -1.10 -4.70 -1.72
CA LEU A 59 0.30 -4.87 -2.08
C LEU A 59 0.47 -5.39 -3.51
N LEU A 60 -0.62 -5.66 -4.22
CA LEU A 60 -0.61 -6.12 -5.60
C LEU A 60 -1.14 -5.00 -6.52
N SER A 61 -0.48 -4.83 -7.66
CA SER A 61 -0.91 -3.96 -8.75
C SER A 61 -1.13 -4.81 -9.98
N VAL A 62 -2.28 -4.63 -10.63
CA VAL A 62 -2.54 -5.26 -11.92
C VAL A 62 -2.10 -4.29 -13.00
N SER A 63 -1.17 -4.72 -13.84
CA SER A 63 -0.87 -4.05 -15.10
C SER A 63 -1.60 -4.82 -16.19
N SER A 64 -2.58 -4.18 -16.83
CA SER A 64 -3.30 -4.74 -17.97
C SER A 64 -2.79 -4.08 -19.24
N GLU A 65 -2.27 -4.88 -20.17
CA GLU A 65 -1.89 -4.43 -21.50
C GLU A 65 -2.80 -5.10 -22.53
N ALA A 66 -3.25 -4.33 -23.53
CA ALA A 66 -4.10 -4.83 -24.60
C ALA A 66 -3.34 -4.74 -25.93
N LEU A 67 -3.14 -5.89 -26.58
CA LEU A 67 -2.56 -5.97 -27.92
C LEU A 67 -3.68 -6.27 -28.92
N THR A 68 -3.89 -5.36 -29.87
CA THR A 68 -4.89 -5.56 -30.93
C THR A 68 -4.21 -6.01 -32.22
N LEU A 69 -4.63 -7.17 -32.73
CA LEU A 69 -4.19 -7.74 -34.00
C LEU A 69 -5.29 -7.60 -35.05
N ASP A 70 -4.93 -7.18 -36.27
CA ASP A 70 -5.84 -7.19 -37.41
C ASP A 70 -5.83 -8.58 -38.07
N LEU A 71 -6.97 -9.26 -38.02
CA LEU A 71 -7.13 -10.61 -38.53
C LEU A 71 -7.24 -10.66 -40.06
N ASN A 72 -7.39 -9.53 -40.75
CA ASN A 72 -7.46 -9.51 -42.22
C ASN A 72 -6.09 -9.66 -42.90
N GLN A 73 -5.00 -9.51 -42.16
CA GLN A 73 -3.65 -9.65 -42.72
C GLN A 73 -3.33 -11.12 -43.02
N ARG A 74 -2.59 -11.39 -44.11
CA ARG A 74 -2.29 -12.78 -44.54
C ARG A 74 -1.61 -13.65 -43.47
N ASN A 75 -0.85 -13.03 -42.56
CA ASN A 75 -0.08 -13.70 -41.53
C ASN A 75 -0.64 -13.50 -40.11
N SER A 76 -1.85 -12.93 -39.97
CA SER A 76 -2.44 -12.60 -38.68
C SER A 76 -2.66 -13.82 -37.79
N LEU A 77 -3.16 -14.92 -38.36
CA LEU A 77 -3.38 -16.17 -37.62
C LEU A 77 -2.05 -16.80 -37.17
N ALA A 78 -1.01 -16.73 -38.00
CA ALA A 78 0.31 -17.23 -37.61
C ALA A 78 0.93 -16.39 -36.47
N GLN A 79 0.73 -15.07 -36.50
CA GLN A 79 1.12 -14.18 -35.40
C GLN A 79 0.32 -14.47 -34.13
N LEU A 80 -1.00 -14.69 -34.25
CA LEU A 80 -1.85 -15.06 -33.13
C LEU A 80 -1.38 -16.37 -32.47
N VAL A 81 -1.02 -17.38 -33.28
CA VAL A 81 -0.44 -18.64 -32.80
C VAL A 81 0.87 -18.40 -32.06
N ASP A 82 1.78 -17.59 -32.62
CA ASP A 82 3.09 -17.32 -32.00
C ASP A 82 2.92 -16.59 -30.65
N ILE A 83 2.03 -15.60 -30.61
CA ILE A 83 1.73 -14.83 -29.39
C ILE A 83 1.04 -15.72 -28.35
N ALA A 84 0.02 -16.49 -28.73
CA ALA A 84 -0.68 -17.38 -27.83
C ALA A 84 0.26 -18.43 -27.20
N ASN A 85 1.17 -18.98 -28.01
CA ASN A 85 2.13 -19.98 -27.55
C ASN A 85 3.25 -19.40 -26.67
N ARG A 86 3.77 -18.21 -26.99
CA ARG A 86 4.93 -17.64 -26.28
C ARG A 86 4.56 -16.80 -25.07
N GLU A 87 3.58 -15.93 -25.23
CA GLU A 87 3.25 -14.89 -24.25
C GLU A 87 2.06 -15.29 -23.37
N ASN A 88 1.29 -16.31 -23.77
CA ASN A 88 0.15 -16.86 -23.03
C ASN A 88 -0.81 -15.79 -22.47
N PRO A 89 -1.54 -15.07 -23.34
CA PRO A 89 -2.44 -13.99 -22.93
C PRO A 89 -3.51 -14.49 -21.95
N SER A 90 -3.87 -13.65 -20.98
CA SER A 90 -4.83 -13.99 -19.93
C SER A 90 -6.25 -14.13 -20.45
N SER A 91 -6.63 -13.32 -21.43
CA SER A 91 -7.91 -13.45 -22.14
C SER A 91 -7.86 -12.79 -23.51
N ALA A 92 -8.85 -13.04 -24.35
CA ALA A 92 -8.96 -12.43 -25.67
C ALA A 92 -10.39 -11.97 -25.98
N VAL A 93 -10.52 -10.90 -26.75
CA VAL A 93 -11.80 -10.44 -27.30
C VAL A 93 -11.67 -10.42 -28.82
N LEU A 94 -12.51 -11.20 -29.48
CA LEU A 94 -12.57 -11.29 -30.93
C LEU A 94 -13.72 -10.41 -31.42
N SER A 95 -13.41 -9.43 -32.28
CA SER A 95 -14.38 -8.55 -32.92
C SER A 95 -14.32 -8.83 -34.41
N CYS A 96 -15.39 -9.33 -35.03
CA CYS A 96 -15.36 -9.66 -36.46
C CYS A 96 -16.57 -9.17 -37.23
N THR A 97 -16.30 -8.76 -38.47
CA THR A 97 -17.30 -8.62 -39.54
C THR A 97 -17.59 -9.97 -40.19
N ASN A 98 -16.59 -10.85 -40.29
CA ASN A 98 -16.70 -12.18 -40.89
C ASN A 98 -16.58 -13.27 -39.82
N GLN A 99 -17.69 -13.96 -39.57
CA GLN A 99 -17.77 -15.00 -38.54
C GLN A 99 -16.73 -16.12 -38.73
N ARG A 100 -16.44 -16.53 -39.97
CA ARG A 100 -15.46 -17.60 -40.24
C ARG A 100 -14.04 -17.25 -39.83
N VAL A 101 -13.69 -15.96 -39.85
CA VAL A 101 -12.36 -15.49 -39.41
C VAL A 101 -12.27 -15.56 -37.89
N CYS A 102 -13.32 -15.14 -37.19
CA CYS A 102 -13.42 -15.26 -35.73
C CYS A 102 -13.43 -16.72 -35.27
N GLU A 103 -14.15 -17.61 -35.94
CA GLU A 103 -14.18 -19.04 -35.61
C GLU A 103 -12.77 -19.63 -35.65
N ARG A 104 -12.02 -19.38 -36.74
CA ARG A 104 -10.63 -19.86 -36.84
C ARG A 104 -9.69 -19.27 -35.79
N ALA A 105 -9.85 -17.98 -35.46
CA ALA A 105 -9.07 -17.35 -34.41
C ALA A 105 -9.45 -17.90 -33.03
N GLY A 106 -10.73 -18.20 -32.82
CA GLY A 106 -11.26 -18.86 -31.63
C GLY A 106 -10.70 -20.26 -31.47
N ASP A 107 -10.67 -21.07 -32.53
CA ASP A 107 -10.06 -22.42 -32.53
C ASP A 107 -8.60 -22.38 -32.10
N VAL A 108 -7.83 -21.39 -32.56
CA VAL A 108 -6.43 -21.19 -32.15
C VAL A 108 -6.36 -20.85 -30.66
N LEU A 109 -7.15 -19.91 -30.18
CA LEU A 109 -7.13 -19.50 -28.77
C LEU A 109 -7.56 -20.66 -27.85
N GLU A 110 -8.58 -21.43 -28.25
CA GLU A 110 -9.04 -22.63 -27.56
C GLU A 110 -7.96 -23.71 -27.48
N GLN A 111 -7.23 -23.93 -28.59
CA GLN A 111 -6.12 -24.88 -28.63
C GLN A 111 -5.03 -24.56 -27.60
N TYR A 112 -4.77 -23.27 -27.34
CA TYR A 112 -3.80 -22.83 -26.34
C TYR A 112 -4.41 -22.57 -24.95
N GLY A 113 -5.70 -22.87 -24.75
CA GLY A 113 -6.39 -22.67 -23.48
C GLY A 113 -6.61 -21.21 -23.08
N VAL A 114 -6.55 -20.28 -24.04
CA VAL A 114 -6.80 -18.86 -23.81
C VAL A 114 -8.31 -18.60 -23.82
N PRO A 115 -8.92 -18.12 -22.72
CA PRO A 115 -10.33 -17.82 -22.70
C PRO A 115 -10.64 -16.62 -23.59
N TYR A 116 -11.70 -16.72 -24.41
CA TYR A 116 -12.05 -15.67 -25.36
C TYR A 116 -13.55 -15.37 -25.40
N GLU A 117 -13.87 -14.13 -25.77
CA GLU A 117 -15.24 -13.66 -26.02
C GLU A 117 -15.36 -13.19 -27.48
N ILE A 118 -16.40 -13.65 -28.18
CA ILE A 118 -16.72 -13.16 -29.52
C ILE A 118 -17.75 -12.04 -29.40
N LYS A 119 -17.38 -10.83 -29.84
CA LYS A 119 -18.28 -9.68 -29.94
C LYS A 119 -18.86 -9.59 -31.36
N PRO A 120 -20.17 -9.86 -31.54
CA PRO A 120 -20.81 -9.75 -32.84
C PRO A 120 -20.94 -8.28 -33.26
N GLY A 121 -20.84 -8.01 -34.57
CA GLY A 121 -21.07 -6.67 -35.12
C GLY A 121 -19.86 -5.73 -35.07
N GLY A 122 -18.64 -6.27 -34.98
CA GLY A 122 -17.43 -5.49 -35.15
C GLY A 122 -17.35 -4.83 -36.54
N SER A 123 -16.77 -3.64 -36.64
CA SER A 123 -16.53 -2.95 -37.92
C SER A 123 -15.33 -3.52 -38.70
N MET A 124 -14.44 -4.23 -38.00
CA MET A 124 -13.24 -4.87 -38.55
C MET A 124 -13.06 -6.25 -37.92
N ASN A 125 -12.23 -7.11 -38.54
CA ASN A 125 -11.82 -8.39 -37.98
C ASN A 125 -10.56 -8.18 -37.14
N THR A 126 -10.70 -8.09 -35.83
CA THR A 126 -9.60 -7.88 -34.89
C THR A 126 -9.64 -8.86 -33.73
N ALA A 127 -8.47 -9.23 -33.23
CA ALA A 127 -8.29 -9.96 -31.98
C ALA A 127 -7.59 -9.04 -30.98
N SER A 128 -8.29 -8.68 -29.90
CA SER A 128 -7.73 -7.93 -28.78
C SER A 128 -7.31 -8.90 -27.68
N LEU A 129 -6.01 -9.15 -27.57
CA LEU A 129 -5.42 -9.99 -26.54
C LEU A 129 -5.16 -9.14 -25.30
N MET A 130 -5.61 -9.62 -24.14
CA MET A 130 -5.41 -8.98 -22.85
C MET A 130 -4.36 -9.73 -22.06
N PHE A 131 -3.30 -9.01 -21.70
CA PHE A 131 -2.24 -9.49 -20.83
C PHE A 131 -2.44 -8.87 -19.46
N GLU A 132 -2.88 -9.68 -18.51
CA GLU A 132 -2.93 -9.29 -17.11
C GLU A 132 -1.66 -9.78 -16.44
N ARG A 133 -0.83 -8.83 -16.00
CA ARG A 133 0.32 -9.13 -15.17
C ARG A 133 0.05 -8.66 -13.75
N VAL A 134 0.03 -9.60 -12.82
CA VAL A 134 0.03 -9.29 -11.38
C VAL A 134 1.45 -8.91 -10.99
N LEU A 135 1.63 -7.65 -10.62
CA LEU A 135 2.90 -7.13 -10.10
C LEU A 135 2.74 -6.94 -8.60
N ALA A 136 3.73 -7.40 -7.83
CA ALA A 136 3.86 -6.91 -6.45
C ALA A 136 4.21 -5.42 -6.51
N ARG A 137 3.37 -4.59 -5.91
CA ARG A 137 3.49 -3.13 -5.89
C ARG A 137 4.61 -2.79 -4.92
N ASP A 138 5.71 -2.28 -5.47
CA ASP A 138 6.83 -1.63 -4.79
C ASP A 138 7.38 -2.37 -3.55
N CYS A 139 8.42 -3.18 -3.77
CA CYS A 139 9.32 -3.65 -2.70
C CYS A 139 10.27 -2.57 -2.19
N GLU A 140 10.23 -1.40 -2.81
CA GLU A 140 10.78 -0.19 -2.21
C GLU A 140 9.72 0.46 -1.34
N ASN A 141 10.18 1.02 -0.23
CA ASN A 141 9.46 1.39 0.99
C ASN A 141 8.41 2.51 0.85
N ARG A 142 7.82 2.70 -0.34
CA ARG A 142 7.06 3.89 -0.76
C ARG A 142 5.55 3.69 -0.84
N PHE A 143 5.03 2.46 -0.77
CA PHE A 143 3.58 2.28 -0.69
C PHE A 143 3.08 2.56 0.73
N ILE A 144 2.65 3.81 0.94
CA ILE A 144 2.01 4.30 2.17
C ILE A 144 0.53 4.50 1.84
N THR A 145 -0.34 3.62 2.34
CA THR A 145 -1.79 3.87 2.25
C THR A 145 -2.16 4.97 3.25
N ASN A 146 -2.16 6.22 2.80
CA ASN A 146 -2.49 7.39 3.63
C ASN A 146 -3.97 7.45 4.07
N HIS A 147 -4.77 6.41 3.82
CA HIS A 147 -6.21 6.45 4.10
C HIS A 147 -6.52 6.31 5.59
N ILE A 148 -5.63 5.72 6.40
CA ILE A 148 -5.89 5.38 7.80
C ILE A 148 -4.88 6.02 8.77
N ASN A 149 -3.63 6.28 8.37
CA ASN A 149 -2.63 6.88 9.26
C ASN A 149 -1.52 7.65 8.50
N PRO A 150 -1.21 8.92 8.84
CA PRO A 150 -0.11 9.68 8.22
C PRO A 150 1.29 9.20 8.61
N TYR A 151 1.42 8.29 9.58
CA TYR A 151 2.70 7.80 10.11
C TYR A 151 3.03 6.36 9.72
N ASN A 152 2.40 5.83 8.67
CA ASN A 152 2.53 4.44 8.23
C ASN A 152 3.93 4.15 7.66
N LEU A 153 4.93 4.03 8.54
CA LEU A 153 6.32 3.73 8.23
C LEU A 153 6.46 2.22 8.00
N ASN A 154 6.57 1.82 6.74
CA ASN A 154 6.85 0.43 6.39
C ASN A 154 8.28 0.04 6.80
N HIS A 155 8.41 -1.13 7.42
CA HIS A 155 9.70 -1.79 7.56
C HIS A 155 10.10 -2.36 6.19
N THR A 156 11.31 -2.03 5.70
CA THR A 156 11.81 -2.30 4.33
C THR A 156 11.68 -3.75 3.84
N THR A 157 11.54 -4.70 4.75
CA THR A 157 11.53 -6.14 4.43
C THR A 157 10.18 -6.84 4.64
N PHE A 158 9.17 -6.15 5.20
CA PHE A 158 8.01 -6.85 5.77
C PHE A 158 6.83 -7.07 4.79
N GLY A 159 6.68 -6.22 3.77
CA GLY A 159 5.58 -6.36 2.79
C GLY A 159 5.90 -7.26 1.59
N CYS A 160 7.17 -7.26 1.15
CA CYS A 160 7.49 -7.81 -0.17
C CYS A 160 7.91 -9.27 -0.22
N SER A 161 8.55 -9.80 0.83
CA SER A 161 8.89 -11.22 0.87
C SER A 161 7.63 -12.11 0.89
N ILE A 162 6.55 -11.63 1.51
CA ILE A 162 5.25 -12.32 1.56
C ILE A 162 4.49 -12.13 0.24
N ALA A 163 4.38 -10.90 -0.26
CA ALA A 163 3.68 -10.63 -1.52
C ALA A 163 4.36 -11.31 -2.73
N VAL A 164 5.70 -11.32 -2.79
CA VAL A 164 6.44 -11.97 -3.89
C VAL A 164 6.30 -13.50 -3.81
N ASN A 165 6.35 -14.10 -2.62
CA ASN A 165 6.12 -15.54 -2.46
C ASN A 165 4.68 -15.94 -2.81
N GLN A 166 3.69 -15.08 -2.55
CA GLN A 166 2.31 -15.31 -2.98
C GLN A 166 2.17 -15.18 -4.51
N VAL A 167 2.81 -14.20 -5.15
CA VAL A 167 2.79 -14.04 -6.62
C VAL A 167 3.49 -15.19 -7.35
N GLN A 168 4.53 -15.79 -6.76
CA GLN A 168 5.20 -16.96 -7.36
C GLN A 168 4.35 -18.23 -7.36
N MET A 169 3.33 -18.31 -6.50
CA MET A 169 2.46 -19.48 -6.38
C MET A 169 1.14 -19.33 -7.16
N VAL A 170 0.89 -18.18 -7.80
CA VAL A 170 -0.42 -17.84 -8.37
C VAL A 170 -0.31 -17.51 -9.86
N GLY A 171 -0.98 -18.30 -10.70
CA GLY A 171 -1.08 -18.06 -12.14
C GLY A 171 -2.28 -17.18 -12.54
N ASP A 172 -3.34 -17.15 -11.73
CA ASP A 172 -4.58 -16.39 -11.98
C ASP A 172 -4.92 -15.46 -10.79
N LYS A 173 -5.30 -14.21 -11.08
CA LYS A 173 -5.77 -13.24 -10.08
C LYS A 173 -6.88 -13.80 -9.16
N ARG A 174 -7.77 -14.63 -9.68
CA ARG A 174 -8.87 -15.23 -8.88
C ARG A 174 -8.34 -16.08 -7.74
N GLN A 175 -7.18 -16.69 -7.90
CA GLN A 175 -6.52 -17.52 -6.88
C GLN A 175 -6.00 -16.72 -5.68
N PHE A 176 -5.89 -15.38 -5.79
CA PHE A 176 -5.59 -14.53 -4.63
C PHE A 176 -6.81 -14.25 -3.76
N VAL A 177 -7.99 -14.12 -4.39
CA VAL A 177 -9.25 -13.90 -3.67
C VAL A 177 -9.81 -15.21 -3.14
N ASP A 178 -9.54 -16.31 -3.86
CA ASP A 178 -9.93 -17.66 -3.48
C ASP A 178 -8.74 -18.63 -3.64
N PRO A 179 -7.96 -18.86 -2.56
CA PRO A 179 -6.85 -19.80 -2.56
C PRO A 179 -7.27 -21.24 -2.86
N MET A 180 -8.57 -21.58 -2.79
CA MET A 180 -9.07 -22.92 -3.14
C MET A 180 -8.97 -23.19 -4.66
N LEU A 181 -8.78 -22.15 -5.46
CA LEU A 181 -8.53 -22.27 -6.90
C LEU A 181 -7.07 -22.67 -7.22
N LEU A 182 -6.19 -22.75 -6.22
CA LEU A 182 -4.85 -23.32 -6.33
C LEU A 182 -4.90 -24.84 -6.18
N GLY A 183 -3.88 -25.53 -6.71
CA GLY A 183 -3.69 -26.95 -6.44
C GLY A 183 -3.65 -27.23 -4.92
N PRO A 184 -4.03 -28.43 -4.44
CA PRO A 184 -4.27 -28.67 -3.02
C PRO A 184 -3.06 -28.40 -2.11
N TYR A 185 -1.84 -28.57 -2.63
CA TYR A 185 -0.61 -28.27 -1.88
C TYR A 185 -0.32 -26.75 -1.83
N ASP A 186 -0.40 -26.08 -2.97
CA ASP A 186 -0.11 -24.64 -3.08
C ASP A 186 -1.20 -23.80 -2.40
N GLY A 187 -2.46 -24.21 -2.52
CA GLY A 187 -3.59 -23.59 -1.82
C GLY A 187 -3.42 -23.67 -0.31
N PHE A 188 -3.05 -24.84 0.23
CA PHE A 188 -2.79 -24.98 1.67
C PHE A 188 -1.65 -24.08 2.15
N LYS A 189 -0.57 -23.97 1.38
CA LYS A 189 0.57 -23.09 1.70
C LYS A 189 0.21 -21.61 1.60
N ALA A 190 -0.56 -21.23 0.58
CA ALA A 190 -1.06 -19.87 0.41
C ALA A 190 -1.98 -19.47 1.57
N THR A 191 -2.93 -20.33 1.95
CA THR A 191 -3.80 -20.14 3.12
C THR A 191 -3.00 -20.04 4.41
N GLN A 192 -2.05 -20.95 4.65
CA GLN A 192 -1.18 -20.90 5.84
C GLN A 192 -0.42 -19.56 5.94
N ASN A 193 0.11 -19.06 4.82
CA ASN A 193 0.82 -17.79 4.79
C ASN A 193 -0.12 -16.59 4.99
N TYR A 194 -1.32 -16.63 4.39
CA TYR A 194 -2.37 -15.62 4.56
C TYR A 194 -2.85 -15.54 6.01
N ASP A 195 -3.15 -16.69 6.61
CA ASP A 195 -3.56 -16.78 8.02
C ASP A 195 -2.44 -16.30 8.95
N SER A 196 -1.18 -16.65 8.65
CA SER A 196 -0.03 -16.17 9.42
C SER A 196 0.16 -14.65 9.32
N TYR A 197 -0.17 -14.05 8.18
CA TYR A 197 -0.16 -12.60 8.00
C TYR A 197 -1.23 -11.93 8.88
N LEU A 198 -2.45 -12.47 8.90
CA LEU A 198 -3.57 -11.93 9.68
C LEU A 198 -3.49 -12.24 11.19
N ALA A 199 -2.88 -13.37 11.58
CA ALA A 199 -2.81 -13.80 12.98
C ALA A 199 -2.05 -12.80 13.87
N ARG A 200 -1.00 -12.16 13.33
CA ARG A 200 -0.24 -11.13 14.06
C ARG A 200 -1.07 -9.87 14.35
N ASP A 201 -1.94 -9.46 13.43
CA ASP A 201 -2.84 -8.32 13.67
C ASP A 201 -3.84 -8.60 14.80
N THR A 202 -4.20 -9.87 14.99
CA THR A 202 -5.09 -10.29 16.08
C THR A 202 -4.38 -10.26 17.42
N GLU A 203 -3.13 -10.74 17.48
CA GLU A 203 -2.31 -10.73 18.70
C GLU A 203 -1.98 -9.29 19.15
N ASP A 204 -1.64 -8.41 18.20
CA ASP A 204 -1.37 -6.99 18.47
C ASP A 204 -2.61 -6.27 19.04
N ARG A 205 -3.82 -6.57 18.54
CA ARG A 205 -5.09 -6.04 19.09
C ARG A 205 -5.39 -6.50 20.51
N VAL A 206 -5.09 -7.76 20.83
CA VAL A 206 -5.29 -8.32 22.19
C VAL A 206 -4.36 -7.63 23.19
N ILE A 207 -3.08 -7.44 22.82
CA ILE A 207 -2.09 -6.75 23.66
C ILE A 207 -2.48 -5.28 23.87
N GLN A 208 -2.98 -4.61 22.82
CA GLN A 208 -3.43 -3.22 22.93
C GLN A 208 -4.65 -3.07 23.86
N THR A 209 -5.64 -3.95 23.74
CA THR A 209 -6.81 -3.99 24.63
C THR A 209 -6.40 -4.20 26.09
N GLN A 210 -5.43 -5.10 26.34
CA GLN A 210 -4.90 -5.31 27.69
C GLN A 210 -4.20 -4.06 28.24
N ARG A 211 -3.39 -3.36 27.43
CA ARG A 211 -2.72 -2.12 27.88
C ARG A 211 -3.70 -1.00 28.22
N GLU A 212 -4.76 -0.82 27.43
CA GLU A 212 -5.79 0.19 27.71
C GLU A 212 -6.57 -0.11 29.00
N SER A 213 -6.81 -1.39 29.30
CA SER A 213 -7.46 -1.81 30.55
C SER A 213 -6.58 -1.55 31.80
N VAL A 214 -5.26 -1.68 31.67
CA VAL A 214 -4.31 -1.38 32.76
C VAL A 214 -4.19 0.12 33.01
N VAL A 215 -4.18 0.96 31.96
CA VAL A 215 -4.12 2.42 32.10
C VAL A 215 -5.39 2.99 32.76
N LYS A 216 -6.57 2.42 32.48
CA LYS A 216 -7.82 2.85 33.12
C LYS A 216 -7.94 2.44 34.60
N SER A 217 -7.26 1.37 35.03
CA SER A 217 -7.26 0.96 36.45
C SER A 217 -6.25 1.72 37.33
N GLY A 218 -5.21 2.32 36.75
CA GLY A 218 -4.15 3.02 37.49
C GLY A 218 -4.41 4.50 37.82
N GLY A 219 -5.53 5.08 37.37
CA GLY A 219 -5.81 6.52 37.45
C GLY A 219 -6.62 7.00 38.66
N ASN A 220 -7.02 6.10 39.56
CA ASN A 220 -7.76 6.44 40.79
C ASN A 220 -6.94 6.07 42.03
N ASN A 221 -5.90 6.84 42.33
CA ASN A 221 -5.28 6.93 43.66
C ASN A 221 -4.68 8.33 43.84
#